data_AF-A0A973A940-F1
#
_entry.id   AF-A0A973A940-F1
#
_cell.length_a   1.000
_cell.length_b   1.000
_cell.length_c   1.000
_cell.angle_alpha   90.00
_cell.angle_beta   90.00
_cell.angle_gamma   90.00
#
_symmetry.space_group_name_H-M   'P 1'
#
loop_
_entity.id
_entity.type
_entity.pdbx_description
1 polymer ?
#
loop_
_entity_poly.entity_id
_entity_poly.type
_entity_poly.pdbx_seq_one_letter_code
_entity_poly.pdbx_strand_id
1 'polypeptide(L)'
;TGHTDAAGYCLVASAMRDGMRLVSVVMGTQSEEARATESQKLLTYGFRYYETLQLYDARESLNEVRVWGGEKPSVRMGLANKVAITIPRGTKDNLTATMDIDRVIQAPIIEDQALGLLTVKVDGAMVYEAPLVALSNIGEAGFFRQLWDSLALFLLELFGGDPLKLA
;
A
#
# COMPACT_ATOMS: atom_id res chain seq x y z
N THR A 1 -8.38 -14.47 -27.74
CA THR A 1 -8.22 -13.81 -29.05
C THR A 1 -9.56 -13.37 -29.56
N GLY A 2 -9.62 -12.40 -30.48
CA GLY A 2 -10.86 -11.97 -31.14
C GLY A 2 -10.57 -11.38 -32.53
N HIS A 3 -11.52 -11.49 -33.45
CA HIS A 3 -11.40 -10.94 -34.80
C HIS A 3 -12.77 -10.64 -35.41
N THR A 4 -12.91 -9.47 -36.04
CA THR A 4 -13.95 -9.12 -37.01
C THR A 4 -13.32 -8.18 -38.06
N ASP A 5 -13.92 -8.06 -39.25
CA ASP A 5 -13.43 -7.13 -40.29
C ASP A 5 -13.36 -5.68 -39.79
N ALA A 6 -14.34 -5.27 -38.98
CA ALA A 6 -14.39 -3.91 -38.43
C ALA A 6 -13.38 -3.68 -37.28
N ALA A 7 -13.06 -4.71 -36.48
CA ALA A 7 -12.19 -4.58 -35.30
C ALA A 7 -10.73 -5.00 -35.55
N GLY A 8 -10.41 -5.52 -36.74
CA GLY A 8 -9.11 -6.14 -37.02
C GLY A 8 -8.83 -7.35 -36.14
N TYR A 9 -7.56 -7.67 -35.92
CA TYR A 9 -7.13 -8.80 -35.10
C TYR A 9 -6.75 -8.34 -33.70
N CYS A 10 -7.37 -8.96 -32.67
CA CYS A 10 -7.18 -8.61 -31.27
C CYS A 10 -6.65 -9.79 -30.45
N LEU A 11 -5.78 -9.49 -29.47
CA LEU A 11 -5.22 -10.44 -28.52
C LEU A 11 -5.10 -9.81 -27.13
N VAL A 12 -5.71 -10.48 -26.15
CA VAL A 12 -5.37 -10.32 -24.74
C VAL A 12 -4.48 -11.51 -24.38
N ALA A 13 -3.26 -11.25 -23.93
CA ALA A 13 -2.31 -12.27 -23.53
C ALA A 13 -1.80 -12.01 -22.11
N SER A 14 -1.45 -13.07 -21.39
CA SER A 14 -0.75 -12.96 -20.11
C SER A 14 0.46 -13.87 -20.11
N ALA A 15 1.55 -13.38 -19.53
CA ALA A 15 2.77 -14.15 -19.33
C ALA A 15 3.30 -13.92 -17.91
N MET A 16 3.99 -14.91 -17.37
CA MET A 16 4.63 -14.84 -16.05
C MET A 16 6.11 -15.20 -16.19
N ARG A 17 7.00 -14.39 -15.61
CA ARG A 17 8.45 -14.62 -15.57
C ARG A 17 8.97 -14.12 -14.23
N ASP A 18 9.78 -14.93 -13.54
CA ASP A 18 10.40 -14.58 -12.25
C ASP A 18 9.41 -14.03 -11.21
N GLY A 19 8.21 -14.61 -11.13
CA GLY A 19 7.14 -14.17 -10.21
C GLY A 19 6.37 -12.92 -10.65
N MET A 20 6.83 -12.21 -11.69
CA MET A 20 6.15 -11.06 -12.29
C MET A 20 5.17 -11.51 -13.37
N ARG A 21 3.89 -11.15 -13.24
CA ARG A 21 2.85 -11.40 -14.27
C ARG A 21 2.56 -10.11 -15.01
N LEU A 22 2.60 -10.18 -16.33
CA LEU A 22 2.17 -9.11 -17.22
C LEU A 22 0.93 -9.54 -18.02
N VAL A 23 0.13 -8.55 -18.37
CA VAL A 23 -1.01 -8.67 -19.29
C VAL A 23 -0.78 -7.68 -20.43
N SER A 24 -0.86 -8.15 -21.67
CA SER A 24 -0.86 -7.29 -22.85
C SER A 24 -2.22 -7.35 -23.53
N VAL A 25 -2.69 -6.20 -23.99
CA VAL A 25 -3.92 -6.05 -24.76
C VAL A 25 -3.54 -5.34 -26.05
N VAL A 26 -3.62 -6.06 -27.16
CA VAL A 26 -3.36 -5.56 -28.51
C VAL A 26 -4.65 -5.68 -29.31
N MET A 27 -5.04 -4.59 -29.97
CA MET A 27 -6.28 -4.52 -30.74
C MET A 27 -5.99 -4.00 -32.15
N GLY A 28 -6.81 -4.41 -33.13
CA GLY A 28 -6.80 -3.81 -34.46
C GLY A 28 -5.55 -4.09 -35.32
N THR A 29 -4.83 -5.20 -35.11
CA THR A 29 -3.71 -5.52 -36.01
C THR A 29 -4.20 -6.00 -37.37
N GLN A 30 -3.32 -5.91 -38.37
CA GLN A 30 -3.64 -6.23 -39.77
C GLN A 30 -3.72 -7.74 -40.06
N SER A 31 -3.10 -8.57 -39.23
CA SER A 31 -3.14 -10.04 -39.36
C SER A 31 -3.09 -10.75 -38.02
N GLU A 32 -3.31 -12.07 -38.05
CA GLU A 32 -3.17 -12.97 -36.91
C GLU A 32 -1.71 -13.05 -36.41
N GLU A 33 -0.73 -13.10 -37.32
CA GLU A 33 0.69 -13.11 -36.97
C GLU A 33 1.10 -11.77 -36.34
N ALA A 34 0.54 -10.66 -36.84
CA ALA A 34 0.79 -9.34 -36.31
C ALA A 34 0.30 -9.20 -34.87
N ARG A 35 -0.92 -9.66 -34.51
CA ARG A 35 -1.40 -9.58 -33.11
C ARG A 35 -0.49 -10.36 -32.15
N ALA A 36 0.01 -11.51 -32.57
CA ALA A 36 0.90 -12.34 -31.76
C ALA A 36 2.26 -11.67 -31.58
N THR A 37 2.86 -11.17 -32.67
CA THR A 37 4.15 -10.50 -32.68
C THR A 37 4.15 -9.23 -31.84
N GLU A 38 3.14 -8.37 -31.98
CA GLU A 38 3.04 -7.12 -31.22
C GLU A 38 2.79 -7.40 -29.72
N SER A 39 1.97 -8.40 -29.40
CA SER A 39 1.76 -8.82 -28.00
C SER A 39 3.05 -9.35 -27.37
N GLN A 40 3.84 -10.13 -28.12
CA GLN A 40 5.14 -10.63 -27.66
C GLN A 40 6.15 -9.50 -27.45
N LYS A 41 6.19 -8.50 -28.35
CA LYS A 41 7.06 -7.32 -28.19
C LYS A 41 6.72 -6.55 -26.91
N LEU A 42 5.44 -6.27 -26.64
CA LEU A 42 5.00 -5.58 -25.43
C LEU A 42 5.39 -6.33 -24.15
N LEU A 43 5.12 -7.64 -24.10
CA LEU A 43 5.48 -8.46 -22.93
C LEU A 43 6.99 -8.51 -22.74
N THR A 44 7.76 -8.67 -23.82
CA THR A 44 9.23 -8.68 -23.78
C THR A 44 9.78 -7.35 -23.28
N TYR A 45 9.23 -6.23 -23.75
CA TYR A 45 9.57 -4.89 -23.28
C TYR A 45 9.30 -4.75 -21.78
N GLY A 46 8.10 -5.13 -21.32
CA GLY A 46 7.75 -5.07 -19.90
C GLY A 46 8.71 -5.85 -19.02
N PHE A 47 9.01 -7.11 -19.35
CA PHE A 47 9.97 -7.90 -18.57
C PHE A 47 11.41 -7.37 -18.62
N ARG A 48 11.80 -6.72 -19.73
CA ARG A 48 13.15 -6.18 -19.93
C ARG A 48 13.39 -4.91 -19.13
N TYR A 49 12.39 -4.03 -19.02
CA TYR A 49 12.57 -2.69 -18.46
C TYR A 49 11.89 -2.48 -17.11
N TYR A 50 11.00 -3.37 -16.68
CA TYR A 50 10.31 -3.27 -15.41
C TYR A 50 10.54 -4.50 -14.53
N GLU A 51 10.37 -4.29 -13.24
CA GLU A 51 10.32 -5.34 -12.23
C GLU A 51 9.18 -5.05 -11.24
N THR A 52 8.57 -6.11 -10.71
CA THR A 52 7.57 -5.99 -9.65
C THR A 52 8.22 -6.35 -8.31
N LEU A 53 8.19 -5.41 -7.37
CA LEU A 53 8.69 -5.59 -6.02
C LEU A 53 7.51 -5.78 -5.07
N GLN A 54 7.56 -6.84 -4.27
CA GLN A 54 6.71 -6.98 -3.10
C GLN A 54 7.32 -6.14 -1.97
N LEU A 55 6.58 -5.13 -1.50
CA LEU A 55 7.05 -4.23 -0.44
C LEU A 55 6.58 -4.69 0.93
N TYR A 56 5.30 -5.07 1.03
CA TYR A 56 4.66 -5.42 2.30
C TYR A 56 3.67 -6.57 2.09
N ASP A 57 3.60 -7.46 3.07
CA ASP A 57 2.57 -8.51 3.11
C ASP A 57 1.24 -7.95 3.63
N ALA A 58 0.15 -8.63 3.28
CA ALA A 58 -1.16 -8.30 3.84
C ALA A 58 -1.12 -8.48 5.35
N ARG A 59 -1.59 -7.48 6.09
CA ARG A 59 -1.74 -7.52 7.55
C ARG A 59 -0.41 -7.66 8.30
N GLU A 60 0.70 -7.39 7.62
CA GLU A 60 2.02 -7.22 8.23
C GLU A 60 2.00 -5.99 9.15
N SER A 61 2.57 -6.13 10.35
CA SER A 61 2.69 -5.02 11.29
C SER A 61 3.84 -4.12 10.87
N LEU A 62 3.52 -2.92 10.41
CA LEU A 62 4.50 -1.94 9.93
C LEU A 62 4.92 -0.94 11.00
N ASN A 63 4.01 -0.64 11.93
CA ASN A 63 4.24 0.27 13.04
C ASN A 63 3.39 -0.15 14.25
N GLU A 64 3.79 0.27 15.45
CA GLU A 64 3.00 0.18 16.66
C GLU A 64 3.01 1.54 17.36
N VAL A 65 1.82 2.11 17.58
CA VAL A 65 1.65 3.46 18.12
C VAL A 65 0.83 3.45 19.40
N ARG A 66 1.07 4.44 20.26
CA ARG A 66 0.32 4.65 21.51
C ARG A 66 -1.15 4.94 21.21
N VAL A 67 -2.03 4.38 22.04
CA VAL A 67 -3.47 4.64 22.05
C VAL A 67 -3.87 5.29 23.36
N TRP A 68 -4.60 6.40 23.26
CA TRP A 68 -5.11 7.16 24.40
C TRP A 68 -6.53 6.73 24.74
N GLY A 69 -6.79 6.51 26.03
CA GLY A 69 -8.12 6.14 26.53
C GLY A 69 -8.57 4.73 26.16
N GLY A 70 -7.66 3.87 25.67
CA GLY A 70 -7.95 2.50 25.27
C GLY A 70 -7.63 1.45 26.33
N GLU A 71 -8.35 0.32 26.30
CA GLU A 71 -8.06 -0.83 27.18
C GLU A 71 -6.61 -1.31 27.04
N LYS A 72 -6.08 -1.23 25.82
CA LYS A 72 -4.67 -1.48 25.47
C LYS A 72 -3.93 -0.15 25.26
N PRO A 73 -2.64 -0.07 25.66
CA PRO A 73 -1.86 1.15 25.54
C PRO A 73 -1.35 1.45 24.12
N SER A 74 -1.48 0.49 23.20
CA SER A 74 -0.95 0.60 21.83
C SER A 74 -1.78 -0.21 20.82
N VAL A 75 -1.69 0.19 19.55
CA VAL A 75 -2.25 -0.53 18.40
C VAL A 75 -1.18 -0.78 17.37
N ARG A 76 -1.15 -2.00 16.84
CA ARG A 76 -0.34 -2.32 15.66
C ARG A 76 -1.08 -1.87 14.41
N MET A 77 -0.36 -1.22 13.52
CA MET A 77 -0.86 -0.76 12.24
C MET A 77 -0.16 -1.47 11.10
N GLY A 78 -0.90 -1.67 10.02
CA GLY A 78 -0.39 -2.32 8.82
C GLY A 78 -1.22 -1.95 7.60
N LEU A 79 -1.16 -2.79 6.58
CA LEU A 79 -1.93 -2.64 5.37
C LEU A 79 -2.97 -3.74 5.28
N ALA A 80 -4.19 -3.41 4.84
CA ALA A 80 -5.25 -4.41 4.68
C ALA A 80 -4.88 -5.48 3.64
N ASN A 81 -4.18 -5.07 2.58
CA ASN A 81 -3.81 -5.91 1.45
C ASN A 81 -2.30 -5.94 1.24
N LYS A 82 -1.84 -6.99 0.57
CA LYS A 82 -0.46 -7.13 0.09
C LYS A 82 -0.15 -5.99 -0.89
N VAL A 83 1.04 -5.41 -0.76
CA VAL A 83 1.50 -4.34 -1.64
C VAL A 83 2.64 -4.82 -2.51
N ALA A 84 2.38 -4.83 -3.81
CA ALA A 84 3.37 -5.03 -4.85
C ALA A 84 3.32 -3.86 -5.82
N ILE A 85 4.48 -3.28 -6.12
CA ILE A 85 4.60 -2.16 -7.07
C ILE A 85 5.46 -2.58 -8.25
N THR A 86 5.13 -2.07 -9.43
CA THR A 86 5.91 -2.30 -10.66
C THR A 86 6.64 -1.02 -11.01
N ILE A 87 7.98 -1.08 -11.04
CA ILE A 87 8.85 0.08 -11.24
C ILE A 87 9.86 -0.20 -12.36
N PRO A 88 10.43 0.86 -12.98
CA PRO A 88 11.53 0.67 -13.92
C PRO A 88 12.72 0.00 -13.24
N ARG A 89 13.35 -0.96 -13.93
CA ARG A 89 14.54 -1.64 -13.41
C ARG A 89 15.64 -0.65 -13.09
N GLY A 90 16.34 -0.89 -11.98
CA GLY A 90 17.43 -0.04 -11.52
C GLY A 90 17.00 1.22 -10.77
N THR A 91 15.69 1.45 -10.57
CA THR A 91 15.18 2.57 -9.75
C THR A 91 14.84 2.17 -8.32
N LYS A 92 15.04 0.89 -7.95
CA LYS A 92 14.73 0.35 -6.63
C LYS A 92 15.39 1.14 -5.49
N ASP A 93 16.64 1.55 -5.66
CA ASP A 93 17.40 2.26 -4.61
C ASP A 93 16.89 3.70 -4.39
N ASN A 94 16.11 4.23 -5.33
CA ASN A 94 15.48 5.56 -5.24
C ASN A 94 14.05 5.49 -4.65
N LEU A 95 13.64 4.31 -4.21
CA LEU A 95 12.33 4.11 -3.58
C LEU A 95 12.33 4.69 -2.17
N THR A 96 11.32 5.52 -1.89
CA THR A 96 11.08 6.08 -0.56
C THR A 96 9.66 5.74 -0.13
N ALA A 97 9.52 5.18 1.07
CA ALA A 97 8.24 4.91 1.70
C ALA A 97 8.09 5.83 2.92
N THR A 98 6.96 6.52 3.02
CA THR A 98 6.64 7.43 4.12
C THR A 98 5.30 7.05 4.72
N MET A 99 5.26 6.96 6.04
CA MET A 99 4.04 6.72 6.81
C MET A 99 3.66 8.04 7.48
N ASP A 100 2.51 8.58 7.09
CA ASP A 100 1.89 9.72 7.74
C ASP A 100 0.80 9.19 8.67
N ILE A 101 0.99 9.34 9.97
CA ILE A 101 0.13 8.72 11.00
C ILE A 101 -0.62 9.85 11.71
N ASP A 102 -1.91 9.62 11.98
CA ASP A 102 -2.70 10.56 12.75
C ASP A 102 -2.00 10.87 14.08
N ARG A 103 -1.84 12.15 14.39
CA ARG A 103 -1.01 12.59 15.52
C ARG A 103 -1.48 12.00 16.85
N VAL A 104 -2.79 11.83 17.04
CA VAL A 104 -3.34 11.30 18.28
C VAL A 104 -4.31 10.18 17.93
N ILE A 105 -4.00 8.98 18.42
CA ILE A 105 -4.86 7.80 18.27
C ILE A 105 -5.65 7.61 19.55
N GLN A 106 -6.98 7.67 19.45
CA GLN A 106 -7.89 7.53 20.59
C GLN A 106 -8.78 6.29 20.43
N ALA A 107 -9.09 5.64 21.55
CA ALA A 107 -10.10 4.59 21.57
C ALA A 107 -11.53 5.17 21.52
N PRO A 108 -12.54 4.40 21.03
CA PRO A 108 -12.43 3.03 20.53
C PRO A 108 -11.85 2.98 19.11
N ILE A 109 -11.04 1.95 18.85
CA ILE A 109 -10.47 1.66 17.53
C ILE A 109 -11.09 0.37 17.02
N ILE A 110 -11.57 0.42 15.78
CA ILE A 110 -12.09 -0.75 15.08
C ILE A 110 -10.98 -1.31 14.19
N GLU A 111 -10.89 -2.62 14.09
CA GLU A 111 -10.01 -3.30 13.14
C GLU A 111 -10.30 -2.83 11.70
N ASP A 112 -9.24 -2.70 10.91
CA ASP A 112 -9.26 -2.13 9.56
C ASP A 112 -9.64 -0.62 9.48
N GLN A 113 -9.84 0.06 10.62
CA GLN A 113 -9.95 1.52 10.66
C GLN A 113 -8.66 2.16 10.18
N ALA A 114 -8.76 3.11 9.25
CA ALA A 114 -7.63 3.92 8.80
C ALA A 114 -7.19 4.89 9.90
N LEU A 115 -5.90 4.90 10.21
CA LEU A 115 -5.24 5.73 11.23
C LEU A 115 -4.03 6.49 10.66
N GLY A 116 -3.91 6.52 9.34
CA GLY A 116 -2.80 7.11 8.62
C GLY A 116 -2.74 6.68 7.16
N LEU A 117 -1.64 7.02 6.51
CA LEU A 117 -1.41 6.85 5.08
C LEU A 117 0.02 6.38 4.82
N LEU A 118 0.16 5.32 4.04
CA LEU A 118 1.43 4.92 3.45
C LEU A 118 1.53 5.54 2.05
N THR A 119 2.56 6.35 1.82
CA THR A 119 2.92 6.87 0.50
C THR A 119 4.24 6.27 0.05
N VAL A 120 4.28 5.72 -1.16
CA VAL A 120 5.52 5.24 -1.79
C VAL A 120 5.83 6.09 -3.01
N LYS A 121 7.06 6.59 -3.07
CA LYS A 121 7.60 7.39 -4.17
C LYS A 121 8.83 6.74 -4.78
N VAL A 122 9.01 6.91 -6.08
CA VAL A 122 10.23 6.55 -6.82
C VAL A 122 10.66 7.78 -7.59
N ASP A 123 11.93 8.18 -7.46
CA ASP A 123 12.46 9.41 -8.07
C ASP A 123 11.61 10.66 -7.73
N GLY A 124 11.04 10.69 -6.52
CA GLY A 124 10.16 11.76 -6.04
C GLY A 124 8.72 11.73 -6.56
N ALA A 125 8.40 10.90 -7.56
CA ALA A 125 7.04 10.72 -8.06
C ALA A 125 6.30 9.67 -7.23
N MET A 126 5.04 9.96 -6.84
CA MET A 126 4.19 9.00 -6.15
C MET A 126 3.82 7.84 -7.07
N VAL A 127 4.07 6.61 -6.63
CA VAL A 127 3.77 5.38 -7.38
C VAL A 127 2.71 4.52 -6.69
N TYR A 128 2.52 4.69 -5.38
CA TYR A 128 1.53 3.95 -4.61
C TYR A 128 1.12 4.73 -3.36
N GLU A 129 -0.15 4.60 -2.99
CA GLU A 129 -0.74 5.19 -1.80
C GLU A 129 -1.79 4.22 -1.24
N ALA A 130 -1.78 4.01 0.08
CA ALA A 130 -2.79 3.18 0.75
C ALA A 130 -2.97 3.57 2.22
N PRO A 131 -4.17 3.39 2.78
CA PRO A 131 -4.41 3.65 4.20
C PRO A 131 -3.60 2.70 5.08
N LEU A 132 -3.00 3.24 6.14
CA LEU A 132 -2.48 2.46 7.26
C LEU A 132 -3.65 2.16 8.20
N VAL A 133 -3.92 0.89 8.41
CA VAL A 133 -5.09 0.43 9.15
C VAL A 133 -4.73 -0.26 10.45
N ALA A 134 -5.63 -0.18 11.44
CA ALA A 134 -5.50 -0.90 12.70
C ALA A 134 -5.62 -2.42 12.48
N LEU A 135 -4.68 -3.19 13.04
CA LEU A 135 -4.69 -4.66 12.92
C LEU A 135 -5.51 -5.37 14.00
N SER A 136 -6.11 -4.62 14.92
CA SER A 136 -6.95 -5.16 15.99
C SER A 136 -7.89 -4.12 16.57
N ASN A 137 -9.04 -4.57 17.08
CA ASN A 137 -9.93 -3.74 17.89
C ASN A 137 -9.30 -3.34 19.22
N ILE A 138 -9.55 -2.11 19.67
CA ILE A 138 -9.25 -1.62 21.01
C ILE A 138 -10.48 -0.91 21.56
N GLY A 139 -11.08 -1.47 22.61
CA GLY A 139 -12.18 -0.85 23.32
C GLY A 139 -11.74 0.35 24.16
N GLU A 140 -12.73 1.09 24.65
CA GLU A 140 -12.52 2.17 25.62
C GLU A 140 -12.05 1.63 26.97
N ALA A 141 -11.07 2.31 27.57
CA ALA A 141 -10.69 2.07 28.95
C ALA A 141 -11.78 2.53 29.93
N GLY A 142 -11.72 2.04 31.17
CA GLY A 142 -12.56 2.55 32.25
C GLY A 142 -12.30 4.04 32.55
N PHE A 143 -13.32 4.70 33.14
CA PHE A 143 -13.37 6.15 33.42
C PHE A 143 -12.07 6.74 34.00
N PHE A 144 -11.49 6.12 35.03
CA PHE A 144 -10.28 6.64 35.68
C PHE A 144 -9.07 6.69 34.74
N ARG A 145 -8.95 5.69 33.85
CA ARG A 145 -7.85 5.64 32.87
C ARG A 145 -8.08 6.65 31.75
N GLN A 146 -9.30 6.79 31.25
CA GLN A 146 -9.63 7.83 30.26
C GLN A 146 -9.33 9.24 30.79
N LEU A 147 -9.69 9.52 32.06
CA LEU A 147 -9.41 10.80 32.69
C LEU A 147 -7.90 11.05 32.83
N TRP A 148 -7.15 10.05 33.30
CA TRP A 148 -5.69 10.15 33.42
C TRP A 148 -5.01 10.35 32.06
N ASP A 149 -5.41 9.58 31.04
CA ASP A 149 -4.88 9.67 29.69
C ASP A 149 -5.18 11.04 29.08
N SER A 150 -6.36 11.62 29.33
CA SER A 150 -6.71 12.96 28.85
C SER A 150 -5.82 14.04 29.48
N LEU A 151 -5.56 13.95 30.80
CA LEU A 151 -4.66 14.87 31.50
C LEU A 151 -3.21 14.72 31.03
N ALA A 152 -2.75 13.49 30.87
CA ALA A 152 -1.41 13.19 30.39
C ALA A 152 -1.20 13.67 28.95
N LEU A 153 -2.18 13.47 28.05
CA LEU A 153 -2.13 13.98 26.69
C LEU A 153 -2.09 15.51 26.66
N PHE A 154 -2.94 16.18 27.44
CA PHE A 154 -2.94 17.64 27.54
C PHE A 154 -1.58 18.20 27.97
N LEU A 155 -0.96 17.61 29.01
CA LEU A 155 0.37 18.02 29.46
C LEU A 155 1.45 17.71 28.41
N LEU A 156 1.37 16.55 27.75
CA LEU A 156 2.31 16.17 26.70
C LEU A 156 2.26 17.15 25.53
N GLU A 157 1.07 17.52 25.07
CA GLU A 157 0.88 18.52 24.00
C GLU A 157 1.36 19.91 24.42
N LEU A 158 1.11 20.32 25.68
CA LEU A 158 1.57 21.59 26.23
C LEU A 158 3.11 21.72 26.21
N PHE A 159 3.83 20.62 26.45
CA PHE A 159 5.28 20.59 26.46
C PHE A 159 5.89 20.06 25.16
N GLY A 160 5.09 19.87 24.10
CA GLY A 160 5.56 19.46 22.77
C GLY A 160 6.10 18.03 22.68
N GLY A 161 5.66 17.13 23.55
CA GLY A 161 6.01 15.72 23.49
C GLY A 161 5.32 14.98 22.34
N ASP A 162 5.83 13.79 22.01
CA ASP A 162 5.29 12.94 20.93
C ASP A 162 4.17 12.02 21.45
N PRO A 163 2.89 12.27 21.08
CA PRO A 163 1.73 11.49 21.51
C PRO A 163 1.67 10.06 20.96
N LEU A 164 2.45 9.71 19.93
CA LEU A 164 2.48 8.37 19.35
C LEU A 164 3.52 7.46 20.01
N LYS A 165 4.47 8.04 20.74
CA LYS A 165 5.55 7.31 21.37
C LYS A 165 5.02 6.35 22.44
N LEU A 166 5.47 5.10 22.36
CA LEU A 166 5.28 4.12 23.42
C LEU A 166 6.09 4.58 24.65
N ALA A 167 5.39 4.78 25.77
CA ALA A 167 5.97 5.21 27.04
C ALA A 167 6.63 4.04 27.78
#